data_AF-A0A5C4IYL6-F1
#
_entry.id   AF-A0A5C4IYL6-F1
#
_cell.length_a   1.000
_cell.length_b   1.000
_cell.length_c   1.000
_cell.angle_alpha   90.00
_cell.angle_beta   90.00
_cell.angle_gamma   90.00
#
_symmetry.space_group_name_H-M   'P 1'
#
loop_
_entity.id
_entity.type
_entity.pdbx_description
1 polymer ?
#
loop_
_entity_poly.entity_id
_entity_poly.type
_entity_poly.pdbx_seq_one_letter_code
_entity_poly.pdbx_strand_id
1 'polypeptide(L)'
;MLVVDAYLHLEVGRVDALIVDAVEYVPGRRSLKMAIPYRPQMSPEGFAVYRPKFVDVVGVDEPDYAALADAFFDGVDSHEQAAAAWNAHLIDESV
;
A
#
# COMPACT_ATOMS: atom_id res chain seq x y z
N MET A 1 -7.28 9.08 7.83
CA MET A 1 -6.75 8.25 6.73
C MET A 1 -7.58 8.51 5.50
N LEU A 2 -6.94 8.71 4.36
CA LEU A 2 -7.56 8.85 3.04
C LEU A 2 -7.09 7.68 2.17
N VAL A 3 -8.00 7.09 1.40
CA VAL A 3 -7.67 6.09 0.38
C VAL A 3 -8.29 6.56 -0.93
N VAL A 4 -7.48 6.65 -1.98
CA VAL A 4 -7.92 7.07 -3.33
C VAL A 4 -7.46 6.08 -4.38
N ASP A 5 -8.30 5.85 -5.38
CA ASP A 5 -7.93 5.08 -6.57
C ASP A 5 -7.18 5.99 -7.55
N ALA A 6 -5.99 5.54 -7.98
CA ALA A 6 -5.09 6.31 -8.83
C ALA A 6 -4.23 5.36 -9.68
N TYR A 7 -3.25 5.92 -10.38
CA TYR A 7 -2.26 5.15 -11.12
C TYR A 7 -0.84 5.64 -10.83
N LEU A 8 0.10 4.70 -10.78
CA LEU A 8 1.54 4.96 -10.72
C LEU A 8 2.13 4.87 -12.13
N HIS A 9 3.12 5.72 -12.40
CA HIS A 9 3.99 5.55 -13.56
C HIS A 9 5.28 4.88 -13.08
N LEU A 10 5.40 3.59 -13.36
CA LEU A 10 6.58 2.79 -13.09
C LEU A 10 7.34 2.53 -14.40
N GLU A 11 8.53 1.96 -14.34
CA GLU A 11 9.32 1.63 -15.55
C GLU A 11 8.56 0.66 -16.45
N VAL A 12 7.73 -0.20 -15.86
CA VAL A 12 6.84 -1.14 -16.56
C VAL A 12 5.61 -0.46 -17.19
N GLY A 13 5.40 0.83 -16.93
CA GLY A 13 4.30 1.62 -17.45
C GLY A 13 3.30 2.07 -16.39
N ARG A 14 2.07 2.32 -16.83
CA ARG A 14 0.98 2.77 -15.96
C ARG A 14 0.39 1.57 -15.21
N VAL A 15 0.42 1.62 -13.88
CA VAL A 15 -0.13 0.58 -13.00
C VAL A 15 -1.21 1.18 -12.11
N ASP A 16 -2.40 0.58 -12.08
CA ASP A 16 -3.47 1.01 -11.18
C ASP A 16 -3.06 0.75 -9.73
N ALA A 17 -3.37 1.68 -8.82
CA ALA A 17 -2.96 1.61 -7.43
C ALA A 17 -3.92 2.35 -6.50
N LEU A 18 -4.16 1.77 -5.33
CA LEU A 18 -4.77 2.51 -4.22
C LEU A 18 -3.68 3.31 -3.51
N ILE A 19 -3.85 4.61 -3.42
CA ILE A 19 -2.98 5.49 -2.65
C ILE A 19 -3.58 5.68 -1.26
N VAL A 20 -2.86 5.23 -0.25
CA VAL A 20 -3.19 5.41 1.16
C VAL A 20 -2.38 6.58 1.70
N ASP A 21 -3.07 7.57 2.25
CA ASP A 21 -2.47 8.72 2.93
C ASP A 21 -2.92 8.71 4.41
N ALA A 22 -1.97 8.42 5.29
CA ALA A 22 -2.16 8.39 6.72
C ALA A 22 -1.41 9.58 7.35
N VAL A 23 -2.13 10.36 8.16
CA VAL A 23 -1.56 11.52 8.85
C VAL A 23 -1.87 11.40 10.32
N GLU A 24 -0.85 11.58 11.14
CA GLU A 24 -0.93 11.74 12.58
C GLU A 24 -0.50 13.16 12.94
N TYR A 25 -1.20 13.81 13.87
CA TYR A 25 -0.98 15.21 14.20
C TYR A 25 -0.31 15.44 15.56
N VAL A 26 -0.29 14.45 16.44
CA VAL A 26 0.19 14.58 17.83
C VAL A 26 1.22 13.48 18.11
N PRO A 27 2.35 13.78 18.76
CA PRO A 27 2.80 15.08 19.27
C PRO A 27 3.39 16.03 18.21
N GLY A 28 3.54 15.58 16.98
CA GLY A 28 3.96 16.39 15.83
C GLY A 28 3.37 15.80 14.54
N ARG A 29 3.21 16.62 13.51
CA ARG A 29 2.63 16.16 12.24
C ARG A 29 3.57 15.17 11.56
N ARG A 30 3.12 13.94 11.41
CA ARG A 30 3.77 12.88 10.63
C ARG A 30 2.79 12.38 9.57
N SER A 31 3.31 12.05 8.40
CA SER A 31 2.47 11.43 7.37
C SER A 31 3.20 10.32 6.63
N LEU A 32 2.42 9.32 6.26
CA LEU A 32 2.83 8.15 5.50
C LEU A 32 1.95 8.08 4.25
N LYS A 33 2.59 8.06 3.08
CA LYS A 33 1.93 7.78 1.82
C LYS A 33 2.40 6.45 1.28
N MET A 34 1.45 5.57 0.97
CA MET A 34 1.70 4.27 0.38
C MET A 34 0.92 4.11 -0.91
N ALA A 35 1.48 3.34 -1.83
CA ALA A 35 0.78 2.84 -3.00
C ALA A 35 0.59 1.34 -2.86
N ILE A 36 -0.61 0.86 -3.12
CA ILE A 36 -0.97 -0.56 -3.20
C ILE A 36 -1.31 -0.83 -4.66
N PRO A 37 -0.34 -1.24 -5.49
CA PRO A 37 -0.60 -1.52 -6.89
C PRO A 37 -1.51 -2.73 -7.00
N TYR A 38 -2.44 -2.70 -7.94
CA TYR A 38 -3.34 -3.81 -8.19
C TYR A 38 -3.61 -3.98 -9.69
N ARG A 39 -4.05 -5.19 -10.06
CA ARG A 39 -4.60 -5.49 -11.37
C ARG A 39 -6.12 -5.56 -11.23
N PRO A 40 -6.90 -4.78 -11.99
CA PRO A 40 -8.36 -4.80 -11.85
C PRO A 40 -8.96 -6.14 -12.28
N GLN A 41 -10.11 -6.50 -11.71
CA GLN A 41 -10.84 -7.73 -12.04
C GLN A 41 -11.18 -7.89 -13.53
N MET A 42 -11.28 -6.77 -14.25
CA MET A 42 -11.55 -6.75 -15.70
C MET A 42 -10.34 -7.17 -16.55
N SER A 43 -9.15 -7.33 -15.97
CA SER A 43 -7.98 -7.86 -16.68
C SER A 43 -8.19 -9.33 -17.06
N PRO A 44 -7.69 -9.78 -18.23
CA PRO A 44 -7.76 -11.21 -18.62
C PRO A 44 -7.18 -12.18 -17.58
N GLU A 45 -6.18 -11.74 -16.82
CA GLU A 45 -5.48 -12.50 -15.79
C GLU A 45 -6.15 -12.38 -14.39
N GLY A 46 -7.32 -11.74 -14.31
CA GLY A 46 -8.09 -11.55 -13.07
C GLY A 46 -7.52 -10.50 -12.12
N PHE A 47 -8.16 -10.34 -10.96
CA PHE A 47 -7.71 -9.40 -9.92
C PHE A 47 -6.45 -9.89 -9.21
N ALA A 48 -5.54 -8.95 -8.92
CA ALA A 48 -4.35 -9.21 -8.13
C ALA A 48 -3.94 -7.97 -7.35
N VAL A 49 -3.32 -8.17 -6.18
CA VAL A 49 -2.67 -7.13 -5.39
C VAL A 49 -1.17 -7.37 -5.44
N TYR A 50 -0.39 -6.35 -5.78
CA TYR A 50 1.06 -6.44 -5.79
C TYR A 50 1.65 -5.90 -4.47
N ARG A 51 2.95 -6.13 -4.26
CA ARG A 51 3.64 -5.67 -3.04
C ARG A 51 3.45 -4.14 -2.85
N PRO A 52 2.92 -3.68 -1.70
CA PRO A 52 2.80 -2.26 -1.39
C PRO A 52 4.15 -1.54 -1.40
N LYS A 53 4.13 -0.26 -1.75
CA LYS A 53 5.32 0.59 -1.84
C LYS A 53 5.13 1.85 -0.99
N PHE A 54 6.16 2.21 -0.24
CA PHE A 54 6.24 3.52 0.38
C PHE A 54 6.49 4.58 -0.70
N VAL A 55 5.62 5.59 -0.76
CA VAL A 55 5.74 6.72 -1.68
C VAL A 55 6.41 7.90 -0.99
N ASP A 56 6.00 8.18 0.25
CA ASP A 56 6.54 9.31 1.01
C ASP A 56 6.37 9.08 2.52
N VAL A 57 7.34 9.55 3.31
CA VAL A 57 7.28 9.57 4.77
C VAL A 57 7.79 10.93 5.24
N VAL A 58 6.93 11.70 5.89
CA VAL A 58 7.21 13.08 6.30
C VAL A 58 7.09 13.22 7.80
N GLY A 59 7.96 14.04 8.40
CA GLY A 59 7.98 14.29 9.85
C GLY A 59 8.79 13.25 10.65
N VAL A 60 9.65 12.49 9.97
CA VAL A 60 10.61 11.55 10.56
C VAL A 60 11.95 11.76 9.88
N ASP A 61 13.02 11.97 10.65
CA ASP A 61 14.36 12.26 10.09
C ASP A 61 14.98 11.02 9.42
N GLU A 62 14.84 9.86 10.06
CA GLU A 62 15.30 8.56 9.55
C GLU A 62 14.15 7.55 9.69
N PRO A 63 13.29 7.39 8.67
CA PRO A 63 12.18 6.46 8.73
C PRO A 63 12.67 5.00 8.72
N ASP A 64 12.29 4.25 9.75
CA ASP A 64 12.46 2.79 9.79
C ASP A 64 11.40 2.11 8.92
N TYR A 65 11.71 1.95 7.63
CA TYR A 65 10.80 1.32 6.67
C TYR A 65 10.49 -0.14 6.98
N ALA A 66 11.38 -0.86 7.68
CA ALA A 66 11.12 -2.24 8.07
C ALA A 66 10.05 -2.28 9.17
N ALA A 67 10.23 -1.49 10.24
CA ALA A 67 9.24 -1.39 11.31
C ALA A 67 7.89 -0.84 10.80
N LEU A 68 7.92 0.11 9.85
CA LEU A 68 6.69 0.62 9.22
C LEU A 68 5.99 -0.44 8.36
N ALA A 69 6.75 -1.28 7.65
CA ALA A 69 6.19 -2.37 6.88
C ALA A 69 5.55 -3.42 7.79
N ASP A 70 6.26 -3.82 8.86
CA ASP A 70 5.74 -4.77 9.85
C ASP A 70 4.44 -4.24 10.47
N ALA A 71 4.42 -2.98 10.92
CA ALA A 71 3.21 -2.36 11.49
C ALA A 71 2.05 -2.26 10.48
N PHE A 72 2.35 -2.04 9.19
CA PHE A 72 1.33 -2.03 8.14
C PHE A 72 0.73 -3.43 7.95
N PHE A 73 1.56 -4.46 7.84
CA PHE A 73 1.09 -5.83 7.64
C PHE A 73 0.39 -6.40 8.88
N ASP A 74 0.83 -6.06 10.09
CA ASP A 74 0.10 -6.34 11.33
C ASP A 74 -1.33 -5.75 11.27
N GLY A 75 -1.46 -4.53 10.72
CA GLY A 75 -2.75 -3.89 10.48
C GLY A 75 -3.62 -4.64 9.48
N VAL A 76 -3.03 -5.06 8.34
CA VAL A 76 -3.73 -5.87 7.32
C VAL A 76 -4.21 -7.20 7.89
N ASP A 77 -3.34 -7.88 8.64
CA ASP A 77 -3.61 -9.20 9.22
C ASP A 77 -4.60 -9.15 10.41
N SER A 78 -4.71 -7.99 11.08
CA SER A 78 -5.64 -7.81 12.19
C SER A 78 -7.12 -7.93 11.80
N HIS A 79 -7.45 -7.78 10.50
CA HIS A 79 -8.82 -7.87 10.00
C HIS A 79 -9.06 -9.20 9.29
N GLU A 80 -9.54 -10.22 10.02
CA GLU A 80 -9.67 -11.61 9.56
C GLU A 80 -10.26 -11.78 8.15
N GLN A 81 -11.37 -11.12 7.84
CA GLN A 81 -12.02 -11.24 6.52
C GLN A 81 -11.23 -10.56 5.38
N ALA A 82 -10.58 -9.44 5.67
CA ALA A 82 -9.85 -8.67 4.68
C ALA A 82 -8.48 -9.30 4.43
N ALA A 83 -7.82 -9.79 5.48
CA ALA A 83 -6.58 -10.55 5.39
C ALA A 83 -6.73 -11.79 4.50
N ALA A 84 -7.83 -12.55 4.65
CA ALA A 84 -8.10 -13.69 3.78
C ALA A 84 -8.26 -13.28 2.31
N ALA A 85 -8.98 -12.19 2.03
CA ALA A 85 -9.15 -11.67 0.68
C ALA A 85 -7.83 -11.14 0.09
N TRP A 86 -7.01 -10.47 0.91
CA TRP A 86 -5.71 -9.96 0.52
C TRP A 86 -4.76 -11.11 0.15
N ASN A 87 -4.61 -12.10 1.04
CA ASN A 87 -3.72 -13.23 0.85
C ASN A 87 -4.11 -14.11 -0.35
N ALA A 88 -5.40 -14.20 -0.68
CA ALA A 88 -5.86 -14.92 -1.86
C ALA A 88 -5.46 -14.28 -3.19
N HIS A 89 -5.13 -12.98 -3.20
CA HIS A 89 -4.84 -12.22 -4.42
C HIS A 89 -3.45 -11.58 -4.43
N LEU A 90 -2.67 -11.76 -3.36
CA LEU A 90 -1.32 -11.21 -3.26
C LEU A 90 -0.38 -11.92 -4.24
N ILE A 91 0.20 -11.15 -5.15
CA ILE A 91 1.31 -11.59 -6.00
C ILE A 91 2.57 -10.96 -5.44
N ASP A 92 3.53 -11.82 -5.06
CA ASP A 92 4.82 -11.41 -4.50
C ASP A 92 5.81 -10.92 -5.58
N GLU A 93 5.33 -10.09 -6.50
CA GLU A 93 6.12 -9.45 -7.54
C GLU A 93 6.19 -7.94 -7.29
N SER A 94 7.37 -7.38 -7.47
CA SER A 94 7.54 -5.93 -7.49
C SER A 94 7.34 -5.43 -8.92
N VAL A 95 6.13 -4.97 -9.22
CA VAL A 95 5.83 -4.19 -10.44
C VAL A 95 6.26 -2.74 -10.32
#